data_AF-A0A529AJK2-F1
#
_entry.id   AF-A0A529AJK2-F1
#
_cell.length_a   1.000
_cell.length_b   1.000
_cell.length_c   1.000
_cell.angle_alpha   90.00
_cell.angle_beta   90.00
_cell.angle_gamma   90.00
#
_symmetry.space_group_name_H-M   'P 1'
#
loop_
_entity.id
_entity.type
_entity.pdbx_description
1 polymer ?
#
loop_
_entity_poly.entity_id
_entity_poly.type
_entity_poly.pdbx_seq_one_letter_code
_entity_poly.pdbx_strand_id
1 'polypeptide(L)' 'MAKANASEAEKGRQGFSKRQRRRGELIALGKRLLGAKTSLPHGEFGPWLRDQPVTYDRALKAMRLAKAEV' A
#
# COMPACT_ATOMS: atom_id res chain seq x y z
N MET A 1 -39.99 -3.36 14.73
CA MET A 1 -38.55 -3.31 15.10
C MET A 1 -37.71 -3.70 13.88
N ALA A 2 -37.25 -2.75 13.05
CA ALA A 2 -36.55 -3.06 11.79
C ALA A 2 -35.50 -2.01 11.38
N LYS A 3 -34.85 -1.35 12.35
CA LYS A 3 -33.85 -0.29 12.08
C LYS A 3 -32.40 -0.65 12.44
N ALA A 4 -32.14 -1.86 12.95
CA ALA A 4 -30.80 -2.27 13.39
C ALA A 4 -29.92 -2.90 12.28
N ASN A 5 -30.50 -3.63 11.33
CA ASN A 5 -29.72 -4.44 10.36
C ASN A 5 -29.09 -3.65 9.20
N ALA A 6 -29.65 -2.50 8.81
CA ALA A 6 -29.09 -1.69 7.72
C ALA A 6 -27.73 -1.07 8.09
N SER A 7 -27.56 -0.67 9.36
CA SER A 7 -26.32 -0.03 9.84
C SER A 7 -25.11 -0.97 9.87
N GLU A 8 -25.32 -2.28 10.05
CA GLU A 8 -24.25 -3.28 10.08
C GLU A 8 -23.71 -3.57 8.67
N ALA A 9 -24.61 -3.68 7.69
CA ALA A 9 -24.26 -3.91 6.28
C ALA A 9 -23.51 -2.72 5.65
N GLU A 10 -23.89 -1.48 5.97
CA GLU A 10 -23.19 -0.28 5.51
C GLU A 10 -21.81 -0.12 6.15
N LYS A 11 -21.65 -0.45 7.44
CA LYS A 11 -20.33 -0.49 8.10
C LYS A 11 -19.41 -1.52 7.45
N GLY A 12 -19.94 -2.69 7.08
CA GLY A 12 -19.20 -3.72 6.35
C GLY A 12 -18.67 -3.23 5.00
N ARG A 13 -19.51 -2.56 4.20
CA ARG A 13 -19.11 -1.98 2.90
C ARG A 13 -18.12 -0.83 3.03
N GLN A 14 -18.29 0.03 4.05
CA GLN A 14 -17.33 1.10 4.33
C GLN A 14 -15.97 0.56 4.79
N GLY A 15 -15.94 -0.52 5.57
CA GLY A 15 -14.71 -1.20 5.97
C GLY A 15 -13.97 -1.83 4.78
N PHE A 16 -14.71 -2.49 3.88
CA PHE A 16 -14.15 -3.11 2.67
C PHE A 16 -13.56 -2.08 1.70
N SER A 17 -14.31 -1.01 1.39
CA SER A 17 -13.83 0.07 0.51
C SER A 17 -12.60 0.80 1.07
N LYS A 18 -12.53 1.03 2.39
CA LYS A 18 -11.32 1.57 3.04
C LYS A 18 -10.12 0.63 2.90
N ARG A 19 -10.30 -0.68 3.06
CA ARG A 19 -9.21 -1.66 2.87
C ARG A 19 -8.74 -1.69 1.41
N GLN A 20 -9.66 -1.65 0.45
CA GLN A 20 -9.33 -1.64 -0.97
C GLN A 20 -8.56 -0.36 -1.36
N ARG A 21 -8.99 0.81 -0.86
CA ARG A 21 -8.28 2.07 -1.06
C ARG A 21 -6.86 2.03 -0.48
N ARG A 22 -6.70 1.53 0.76
CA ARG A 22 -5.38 1.34 1.38
C ARG A 22 -4.48 0.37 0.60
N ARG A 23 -5.05 -0.69 0.02
CA ARG A 23 -4.31 -1.63 -0.83
C ARG A 23 -3.84 -0.93 -2.11
N GLY A 24 -4.71 -0.15 -2.75
CA GLY A 24 -4.36 0.65 -3.93
C GLY A 24 -3.25 1.66 -3.64
N GLU A 25 -3.30 2.36 -2.51
CA GLU A 25 -2.25 3.30 -2.06
C GLU A 25 -0.90 2.58 -1.84
N LEU A 26 -0.92 1.38 -1.26
CA LEU A 26 0.30 0.57 -1.09
C LEU A 26 0.87 0.08 -2.42
N ILE A 27 0.03 -0.29 -3.38
CA ILE A 27 0.46 -0.71 -4.72
C ILE A 27 1.09 0.48 -5.47
N ALA A 28 0.46 1.66 -5.41
CA ALA A 28 0.99 2.88 -6.02
C ALA A 28 2.35 3.26 -5.42
N LEU A 29 2.48 3.20 -4.09
CA LEU A 29 3.75 3.40 -3.40
C LEU A 29 4.79 2.36 -3.86
N GLY A 30 4.41 1.10 -3.95
CA GLY A 30 5.29 0.02 -4.39
C GLY A 30 5.81 0.22 -5.81
N LYS A 31 4.97 0.66 -6.75
CA LYS A 31 5.36 0.98 -8.13
C LYS A 31 6.39 2.12 -8.16
N ARG A 32 6.18 3.18 -7.37
CA ARG A 32 7.14 4.30 -7.24
C ARG A 32 8.49 3.83 -6.69
N LEU A 33 8.46 2.99 -5.65
CA LEU A 33 9.67 2.45 -5.02
C LEU A 33 10.44 1.51 -5.96
N LEU A 34 9.73 0.70 -6.76
CA LEU A 34 10.36 -0.15 -7.78
C LEU A 34 11.02 0.68 -8.88
N GLY A 35 10.36 1.75 -9.34
CA GLY A 35 10.95 2.69 -10.30
C GLY A 35 12.20 3.37 -9.76
N ALA A 36 12.16 3.86 -8.51
CA ALA A 36 13.35 4.40 -7.85
C ALA A 36 14.47 3.37 -7.72
N LYS A 37 14.13 2.12 -7.34
CA LYS A 37 15.11 1.02 -7.25
C LYS A 37 15.77 0.68 -8.59
N THR A 38 15.06 0.81 -9.70
CA THR A 38 15.64 0.59 -11.05
C THR A 38 16.51 1.75 -11.52
N SER A 39 16.22 2.97 -11.06
CA SER A 39 17.02 4.17 -11.41
C SER A 39 18.27 4.33 -10.57
N LEU A 40 18.30 3.75 -9.37
CA LEU A 40 19.43 3.85 -8.45
C LEU A 40 20.49 2.77 -8.73
N PRO A 41 21.79 3.07 -8.53
CA PRO A 41 22.85 2.08 -8.56
C PRO A 41 22.62 0.95 -7.55
N HIS A 42 23.23 -0.21 -7.81
CA HIS A 42 23.17 -1.34 -6.88
C HIS A 42 23.74 -0.94 -5.52
N GLY A 43 23.00 -1.22 -4.43
CA GLY A 43 23.39 -0.85 -3.06
C GLY A 43 22.83 0.50 -2.56
N GLU A 44 22.51 1.44 -3.46
CA GLU A 44 22.08 2.79 -3.10
C GLU A 44 20.59 2.90 -2.71
N PHE A 45 19.80 1.87 -3.00
CA PHE A 45 18.38 1.86 -2.64
C PHE A 45 18.16 1.92 -1.12
N GLY A 46 19.00 1.25 -0.33
CA GLY A 46 18.89 1.22 1.13
C GLY A 46 19.08 2.60 1.76
N PRO A 47 20.21 3.28 1.49
CA PRO A 47 20.45 4.67 1.90
C PRO A 47 19.33 5.62 1.45
N TRP A 48 18.97 5.61 0.17
CA TRP A 48 17.90 6.46 -0.37
C TRP A 48 16.55 6.25 0.33
N LEU A 49 16.24 5.01 0.71
CA LEU A 49 15.00 4.69 1.42
C LEU A 49 14.97 5.25 2.84
N ARG A 50 16.11 5.50 3.48
CA ARG A 50 16.17 6.13 4.82
C ARG A 50 15.71 7.58 4.80
N ASP A 51 15.87 8.27 3.68
CA ASP A 51 15.42 9.66 3.51
C ASP A 51 13.93 9.76 3.16
N GLN A 52 13.26 8.63 2.92
CA GLN A 52 11.83 8.62 2.60
C GLN A 52 10.99 8.55 3.88
N PRO A 53 9.79 9.16 3.90
CA PRO A 53 8.86 9.08 5.02
C PRO A 53 8.12 7.72 5.07
N VAL A 54 8.83 6.62 4.85
CA VAL A 54 8.29 5.26 4.86
C VAL A 54 9.27 4.33 5.56
N THR A 55 8.75 3.45 6.43
CA THR A 55 9.58 2.44 7.08
C THR A 55 10.02 1.37 6.08
N TYR A 56 11.18 0.76 6.34
CA TYR A 56 11.74 -0.29 5.49
C TYR A 56 10.76 -1.45 5.25
N ASP A 57 10.12 -1.93 6.32
CA ASP A 57 9.13 -3.01 6.22
C ASP A 57 7.92 -2.64 5.35
N ARG A 58 7.40 -1.41 5.53
CA ARG A 58 6.27 -0.90 4.73
C ARG A 58 6.66 -0.74 3.26
N ALA A 59 7.87 -0.30 2.97
CA ALA A 59 8.40 -0.19 1.63
C ALA A 59 8.52 -1.57 0.96
N LEU A 60 9.10 -2.56 1.65
CA LEU A 60 9.19 -3.94 1.14
C LEU A 60 7.81 -4.54 0.88
N LYS A 61 6.86 -4.36 1.80
CA LYS A 61 5.49 -4.82 1.64
C LYS A 61 4.81 -4.18 0.43
N ALA A 62 4.95 -2.86 0.26
CA ALA A 62 4.42 -2.12 -0.88
C ALA A 62 5.01 -2.63 -2.21
N MET A 63 6.33 -2.79 -2.28
CA MET A 63 7.01 -3.29 -3.48
C MET A 63 6.60 -4.73 -3.83
N ARG A 64 6.44 -5.62 -2.83
CA ARG A 64 5.94 -6.99 -3.04
C ARG A 64 4.52 -6.99 -3.60
N LEU A 65 3.64 -6.16 -3.04
CA LEU A 65 2.27 -6.01 -3.53
C LEU A 65 2.23 -5.48 -4.98
N ALA A 66 3.06 -4.49 -5.29
CA ALA A 66 3.16 -3.95 -6.64
C ALA A 66 3.69 -4.97 -7.65
N LYS A 67 4.67 -5.81 -7.27
CA LYS A 67 5.16 -6.90 -8.12
C LYS A 67 4.12 -7.98 -8.41
N ALA A 68 3.19 -8.22 -7.48
CA ALA A 68 2.13 -9.21 -7.66
C ALA A 68 0.96 -8.71 -8.53
N GLU A 69 0.93 -7.41 -8.86
CA GLU A 69 -0.08 -6.82 -9.77
C GLU A 69 0.48 -6.54 -11.18
N VAL A 70 1.73 -6.92 -11.46
CA VAL A 70 2.35 -6.88 -12.80
C VAL A 70 2.24 -8.24 -13.46
#